data_AF-A0A418T428-F1
#
_entry.id   AF-A0A418T428-F1
#
_cell.length_a   1.000
_cell.length_b   1.000
_cell.length_c   1.000
_cell.angle_alpha   90.00
_cell.angle_beta   90.00
_cell.angle_gamma   90.00
#
_symmetry.space_group_name_H-M   'P 1'
#
loop_
_entity.id
_entity.type
_entity.pdbx_description
1 polymer ?
#
loop_
_entity_poly.entity_id
_entity_poly.type
_entity_poly.pdbx_seq_one_letter_code
_entity_poly.pdbx_strand_id
1 'polypeptide(L)'
;MATDRNRISAQMIALELAMKAAQGETDQAMLSAALCAVHGSFPESDPLTIELDDFAERFPRSRRDPELLRDAGCQLWGAIRRSSWPAYARRADIEG
;
A
#
# COMPACT_ATOMS: atom_id res chain seq x y z
N MET A 1 -3.10 13.99 14.23
CA MET A 1 -1.80 13.55 13.67
C MET A 1 -1.66 12.07 13.95
N ALA A 2 -1.59 11.24 12.92
CA ALA A 2 -1.29 9.81 13.09
C ALA A 2 0.13 9.67 13.67
N THR A 3 0.29 8.82 14.68
CA THR A 3 1.60 8.51 15.26
C THR A 3 2.41 7.66 14.28
N ASP A 4 3.74 7.65 14.42
CA ASP A 4 4.60 6.78 13.59
C ASP A 4 4.20 5.30 13.69
N ARG A 5 3.71 4.88 14.85
CA ARG A 5 3.14 3.54 15.05
C ARG A 5 1.94 3.28 14.13
N ASN A 6 1.02 4.23 14.01
CA ASN A 6 -0.17 4.07 13.15
C ASN A 6 0.23 3.96 11.68
N ARG A 7 1.22 4.75 11.24
CA ARG A 7 1.76 4.70 9.88
C ARG A 7 2.41 3.36 9.55
N ILE A 8 3.22 2.82 10.46
CA ILE A 8 3.84 1.49 10.30
C ILE A 8 2.75 0.42 10.21
N SER A 9 1.75 0.45 11.09
CA SER A 9 0.63 -0.50 11.04
C SER A 9 -0.14 -0.43 9.72
N ALA A 10 -0.44 0.78 9.24
CA ALA A 10 -1.12 0.97 7.95
C ALA A 10 -0.30 0.45 6.76
N GLN A 11 1.02 0.64 6.77
CA GLN A 11 1.92 0.06 5.77
C GLN A 11 1.93 -1.47 5.79
N MET A 12 1.94 -2.07 6.99
CA MET A 12 1.91 -3.54 7.13
C MET A 12 0.59 -4.13 6.62
N ILE A 13 -0.54 -3.46 6.89
CA ILE A 13 -1.86 -3.87 6.38
C ILE A 13 -1.92 -3.75 4.86
N ALA A 14 -1.41 -2.64 4.29
CA ALA A 14 -1.34 -2.48 2.84
C ALA A 14 -0.43 -3.54 2.19
N LEU A 15 0.68 -3.91 2.86
CA LEU A 15 1.59 -4.95 2.40
C LEU A 15 0.91 -6.32 2.38
N GLU A 16 0.19 -6.67 3.43
CA GLU A 16 -0.60 -7.90 3.50
C GLU A 16 -1.62 -7.98 2.35
N LEU A 17 -2.34 -6.88 2.10
CA LEU A 17 -3.28 -6.79 0.97
C LEU A 17 -2.57 -7.06 -0.37
N ALA A 18 -1.43 -6.41 -0.62
CA ALA A 18 -0.68 -6.55 -1.85
C ALA A 18 -0.18 -8.00 -2.05
N MET A 19 0.29 -8.64 -0.97
CA MET A 19 0.70 -10.05 -0.98
C MET A 19 -0.45 -10.98 -1.34
N LYS A 20 -1.59 -10.81 -0.69
CA LYS A 20 -2.77 -11.62 -0.93
C LYS A 20 -3.31 -11.41 -2.35
N ALA A 21 -3.19 -10.19 -2.89
CA ALA A 21 -3.61 -9.90 -4.25
C ALA A 21 -2.70 -10.60 -5.25
N ALA A 22 -1.38 -10.57 -5.01
CA ALA A 22 -0.39 -11.31 -5.78
C ALA A 22 -0.61 -12.85 -5.73
N GLN A 23 -1.27 -13.36 -4.70
CA GLN A 23 -1.63 -14.79 -4.57
C GLN A 23 -3.03 -15.12 -5.12
N GLY A 24 -3.82 -14.12 -5.53
CA GLY A 24 -5.21 -14.32 -5.94
C GLY A 24 -6.18 -14.56 -4.78
N GLU A 25 -5.77 -14.27 -3.55
CA GLU A 25 -6.50 -14.59 -2.31
C GLU A 25 -7.20 -13.37 -1.68
N THR A 26 -7.16 -12.20 -2.31
CA THR A 26 -7.73 -10.98 -1.75
C THR A 26 -9.26 -10.96 -1.79
N ASP A 27 -9.86 -10.47 -0.71
CA ASP A 27 -11.28 -10.19 -0.61
C ASP A 27 -11.60 -8.72 -0.31
N GLN A 28 -12.90 -8.40 -0.29
CA GLN A 28 -13.40 -7.05 -0.07
C GLN A 28 -13.12 -6.55 1.36
N ALA A 29 -13.06 -7.46 2.34
CA ALA A 29 -12.84 -7.10 3.74
C ALA A 29 -11.39 -6.65 3.96
N MET A 30 -10.43 -7.36 3.37
CA MET A 30 -9.02 -6.96 3.37
C MET A 30 -8.81 -5.60 2.71
N LEU A 31 -9.44 -5.37 1.54
CA LEU A 31 -9.36 -4.08 0.86
C LEU A 31 -9.92 -2.94 1.73
N SER A 32 -11.08 -3.16 2.35
CA SER A 32 -11.72 -2.17 3.22
C SER A 32 -10.86 -1.86 4.45
N ALA A 33 -10.25 -2.87 5.05
CA ALA A 33 -9.34 -2.70 6.19
C ALA A 33 -8.10 -1.88 5.81
N ALA A 34 -7.51 -2.14 4.64
CA ALA A 34 -6.38 -1.39 4.13
C ALA A 34 -6.72 0.07 3.85
N LEU A 35 -7.86 0.34 3.19
CA LEU A 35 -8.33 1.71 2.92
C LEU A 35 -8.52 2.50 4.21
N CYS A 36 -9.23 1.93 5.19
CA CYS A 36 -9.43 2.55 6.49
C CYS A 36 -8.10 2.85 7.21
N ALA A 37 -7.16 1.90 7.20
CA ALA A 37 -5.88 2.07 7.87
C ALA A 37 -5.02 3.15 7.21
N VAL A 38 -4.96 3.17 5.88
CA VAL A 38 -4.14 4.11 5.11
C VAL A 38 -4.74 5.50 5.12
N HIS A 39 -6.04 5.68 4.84
CA HIS A 39 -6.70 6.99 4.91
C HIS A 39 -6.69 7.58 6.33
N GLY A 40 -6.69 6.73 7.36
CA GLY A 40 -6.54 7.18 8.76
C GLY A 40 -5.12 7.61 9.15
N SER A 41 -4.11 7.22 8.38
CA SER A 41 -2.68 7.36 8.76
C SER A 41 -1.86 8.26 7.82
N PHE A 42 -2.31 8.43 6.58
CA PHE A 42 -1.64 9.17 5.52
C PHE A 42 -2.59 10.21 4.93
N PRO A 43 -2.07 11.37 4.47
CA PRO A 43 -2.88 12.33 3.72
C PRO A 43 -3.32 11.75 2.37
N GLU A 44 -4.38 12.31 1.78
CA GLU A 44 -4.88 11.93 0.46
C GLU A 44 -3.83 12.10 -0.64
N SER A 45 -2.93 13.07 -0.48
CA SER A 45 -1.82 13.31 -1.42
C SER A 45 -0.63 12.36 -1.23
N ASP A 46 -0.67 11.44 -0.27
CA ASP A 46 0.41 10.49 -0.06
C ASP A 46 0.45 9.46 -1.21
N PRO A 47 1.63 9.13 -1.77
CA PRO A 47 1.74 8.13 -2.82
C PRO A 47 1.10 6.79 -2.47
N LEU A 48 1.18 6.36 -1.20
CA LEU A 48 0.56 5.11 -0.76
C LEU A 48 -0.97 5.19 -0.81
N THR A 49 -1.54 6.34 -0.44
CA THR A 49 -2.99 6.57 -0.52
C THR A 49 -3.47 6.50 -1.96
N ILE A 50 -2.80 7.22 -2.87
CA ILE A 50 -3.15 7.27 -4.29
C ILE A 50 -3.10 5.87 -4.93
N GLU A 51 -2.02 5.12 -4.69
CA GLU A 51 -1.84 3.79 -5.29
C GLU A 51 -2.84 2.76 -4.73
N LEU A 52 -3.24 2.91 -3.46
CA LEU A 52 -4.27 2.07 -2.85
C LEU A 52 -5.67 2.39 -3.40
N ASP A 53 -5.99 3.67 -3.63
CA ASP A 53 -7.24 4.09 -4.24
C ASP A 53 -7.35 3.59 -5.69
N ASP A 54 -6.26 3.71 -6.46
CA ASP A 54 -6.13 3.14 -7.81
C ASP A 54 -6.35 1.62 -7.82
N PHE A 55 -5.79 0.91 -6.84
CA PHE A 55 -6.01 -0.53 -6.68
C PHE A 55 -7.49 -0.82 -6.37
N ALA A 56 -8.11 -0.05 -5.46
CA ALA A 56 -9.51 -0.22 -5.06
C ALA A 56 -10.48 -0.01 -6.23
N GLU A 57 -10.23 0.99 -7.08
CA GLU A 57 -11.06 1.25 -8.27
C GLU A 57 -11.02 0.07 -9.25
N ARG A 58 -9.85 -0.55 -9.41
CA ARG A 58 -9.65 -1.69 -10.34
C ARG A 58 -10.11 -3.02 -9.75
N PHE A 59 -10.22 -3.14 -8.43
CA PHE A 59 -10.48 -4.38 -7.70
C PHE A 59 -11.71 -5.17 -8.18
N PRO A 60 -12.89 -4.58 -8.46
CA PRO A 60 -14.05 -5.36 -8.91
C PRO A 60 -13.83 -6.06 -10.26
N ARG A 61 -12.97 -5.49 -11.11
CA ARG A 61 -12.62 -6.06 -12.41
C ARG A 61 -11.52 -7.11 -12.24
N SER A 62 -10.45 -6.78 -11.53
CA SER A 62 -9.32 -7.70 -11.31
C SER A 62 -9.72 -8.91 -10.47
N ARG A 63 -10.66 -8.80 -9.53
CA ARG A 63 -11.16 -9.97 -8.76
C ARG A 63 -11.79 -11.06 -9.64
N ARG A 64 -12.26 -10.73 -10.84
CA ARG A 64 -12.85 -11.70 -11.78
C ARG A 64 -11.78 -12.41 -12.64
N ASP A 65 -10.55 -11.91 -12.61
CA ASP A 65 -9.43 -12.38 -13.41
C ASP A 65 -8.17 -12.51 -12.52
N PRO A 66 -7.80 -13.74 -12.13
CA PRO A 66 -6.66 -13.99 -11.24
C PRO A 66 -5.33 -13.40 -11.73
N GLU A 67 -5.12 -13.29 -13.05
CA GLU A 67 -3.89 -12.71 -13.60
C GLU A 67 -3.86 -11.19 -13.39
N LEU A 68 -4.99 -10.51 -13.65
CA LEU A 68 -5.11 -9.07 -13.39
C LEU A 68 -5.02 -8.75 -11.89
N LEU A 69 -5.56 -9.62 -11.03
CA LEU A 69 -5.43 -9.43 -9.58
C LEU A 69 -3.99 -9.58 -9.12
N ARG A 70 -3.27 -10.57 -9.67
CA ARG A 70 -1.86 -10.77 -9.36
C ARG A 70 -1.02 -9.57 -9.79
N ASP A 71 -1.22 -9.08 -11.00
CA ASP A 71 -0.47 -7.94 -11.53
C ASP A 71 -0.76 -6.66 -10.74
N ALA A 72 -2.01 -6.43 -10.36
CA ALA A 72 -2.40 -5.32 -9.48
C ALA A 72 -1.74 -5.44 -8.09
N GLY A 73 -1.68 -6.65 -7.52
CA GLY A 73 -0.97 -6.91 -6.27
C GLY A 73 0.52 -6.62 -6.35
N CYS A 74 1.18 -7.02 -7.44
CA CYS A 74 2.59 -6.72 -7.70
C CYS A 74 2.85 -5.21 -7.84
N GLN A 75 1.96 -4.47 -8.52
CA GLN A 75 2.05 -3.02 -8.65
C GLN A 75 1.94 -2.33 -7.28
N LEU A 76 0.93 -2.71 -6.49
CA LEU A 76 0.71 -2.17 -5.15
C LEU A 76 1.89 -2.48 -4.20
N TRP A 77 2.42 -3.71 -4.25
CA TRP A 77 3.64 -4.07 -3.53
C TRP A 77 4.81 -3.14 -3.91
N GLY A 78 5.00 -2.89 -5.20
CA GLY A 78 6.03 -1.98 -5.70
C GLY A 78 5.87 -0.56 -5.15
N ALA A 79 4.64 -0.06 -5.08
CA ALA A 79 4.32 1.26 -4.52
C ALA A 79 4.62 1.33 -3.02
N ILE A 80 4.20 0.33 -2.25
CA ILE A 80 4.48 0.24 -0.80
C ILE A 80 5.98 0.23 -0.56
N ARG A 81 6.75 -0.52 -1.36
CA ARG A 81 8.21 -0.57 -1.21
C ARG A 81 8.87 0.78 -1.49
N ARG A 82 8.34 1.57 -2.43
CA ARG A 82 8.82 2.94 -2.71
C ARG A 82 8.45 3.92 -1.59
N SER A 83 7.26 3.80 -1.01
CA SER A 83 6.78 4.70 0.06
C SER A 83 7.39 4.38 1.43
N SER A 84 7.82 3.13 1.66
CA SER A 84 8.48 2.69 2.90
C SER A 84 9.99 2.92 2.91
N TRP A 85 10.60 3.24 1.76
CA TRP A 85 11.98 3.71 1.75
C TRP A 85 12.02 5.18 2.19
N PRO A 86 12.70 5.53 3.29
CA PRO A 86 12.90 6.94 3.61
C PRO A 86 13.61 7.58 2.42
N ALA A 87 13.04 8.68 1.89
CA ALA A 87 13.71 9.52 0.91
C ALA A 87 15.10 9.83 1.46
N TYR A 88 16.12 9.27 0.80
CA TYR A 88 17.55 9.37 1.08
C TYR A 88 17.84 10.36 2.22
N ALA A 89 17.86 9.88 3.47
CA ALA A 89 18.35 10.68 4.58
C ALA A 89 19.77 11.07 4.20
N ARG A 90 19.99 12.36 3.94
CA ARG A 90 21.29 12.94 3.61
C ARG A 90 22.28 12.34 4.61
N ARG A 91 23.21 11.50 4.12
CA ARG A 91 24.22 10.82 4.94
C ARG A 91 24.75 11.81 5.98
N ALA A 92 24.50 11.52 7.26
CA ALA A 92 25.01 12.31 8.38
C ALA A 92 26.53 12.13 8.56
N ASP A 93 27.12 11.31 7.71
CA ASP A 93 28.48 10.80 7.72
C ASP A 93 29.40 11.45 6.66
N ILE A 94 28.92 12.48 5.94
CA ILE A 94 29.72 13.26 4.98
C ILE A 94 29.53 14.77 5.22
N GLU A 95 29.79 15.25 6.44
CA GLU A 95 30.06 16.66 6.70
C GLU A 95 30.84 16.78 8.02
N GLY A 96 32.17 16.92 7.91
CA GLY A 96 33.05 17.51 8.95
C GLY A 96 33.67 16.56 9.96
#